data_AF-A0A917K5E8-F1
#
_entry.id   AF-A0A917K5E8-F1
#
_cell.length_a   1.000
_cell.length_b   1.000
_cell.length_c   1.000
_cell.angle_alpha   90.00
_cell.angle_beta   90.00
_cell.angle_gamma   90.00
#
_symmetry.space_group_name_H-M   'P 1'
#
loop_
_entity.id
_entity.type
_entity.pdbx_description
1 polymer ?
#
loop_
_entity_poly.entity_id
_entity_poly.type
_entity_poly.pdbx_seq_one_letter_code
_entity_poly.pdbx_strand_id
1 'polypeptide(L)'
;MDSIVISTDAEARQAAVLLAAIEAMEATVAVADALATERRRIDLAGLEDEVGRICVACLAAPRSTVPAVRARLEGLLRRLDQLRGALAPP
;
A
#
# COMPACT_ATOMS: atom_id res chain seq x y z
N MET A 1 18.67 28.50 10.59
CA MET A 1 17.90 27.46 11.31
C MET A 1 16.68 26.99 10.51
N ASP A 2 16.29 27.65 9.42
CA ASP A 2 15.06 27.34 8.66
C ASP A 2 15.16 26.12 7.74
N SER A 3 16.34 25.81 7.17
CA SER A 3 16.49 24.69 6.22
C SER A 3 16.27 23.30 6.85
N ILE A 4 16.55 23.13 8.14
CA ILE A 4 16.35 21.86 8.86
C ILE A 4 14.86 21.62 9.11
N VAL A 5 14.12 22.67 9.51
CA VAL A 5 12.67 22.58 9.79
C VAL A 5 11.87 22.31 8.52
N ILE A 6 12.25 22.93 7.40
CA ILE A 6 11.61 22.70 6.10
C ILE A 6 11.84 21.26 5.60
N SER A 7 13.04 20.70 5.80
CA SER A 7 13.33 19.30 5.43
C SER A 7 12.46 18.31 6.21
N THR A 8 12.30 18.54 7.52
CA THR A 8 11.51 17.64 8.38
C THR A 8 10.02 17.65 8.07
N ASP A 9 9.46 18.80 7.69
CA ASP A 9 8.04 18.89 7.30
C ASP A 9 7.78 18.18 5.96
N ALA A 10 8.68 18.37 4.99
CA ALA A 10 8.61 17.68 3.71
C ALA A 10 8.72 16.16 3.86
N GLU A 11 9.64 15.68 4.70
CA GLU A 11 9.80 14.25 5.01
C GLU A 11 8.57 13.67 5.72
N ALA A 12 8.01 14.38 6.70
CA ALA A 12 6.80 13.98 7.40
C ALA A 12 5.60 13.90 6.44
N ARG A 13 5.45 14.89 5.55
CA ARG A 13 4.42 14.89 4.52
C ARG A 13 4.59 13.73 3.55
N GLN A 14 5.82 13.48 3.08
CA GLN A 14 6.10 12.37 2.17
C GLN A 14 5.76 11.02 2.82
N ALA A 15 6.09 10.85 4.10
CA ALA A 15 5.73 9.65 4.87
C ALA A 15 4.21 9.49 4.99
N ALA A 16 3.49 10.57 5.29
CA ALA A 16 2.03 10.55 5.38
C ALA A 16 1.38 10.16 4.05
N VAL A 17 1.87 10.70 2.92
CA VAL A 17 1.40 10.35 1.57
C VAL A 17 1.64 8.87 1.28
N LEU A 18 2.82 8.33 1.59
CA LEU A 18 3.13 6.91 1.39
C LEU A 18 2.22 6.02 2.24
N LEU A 19 2.03 6.34 3.52
CA LEU A 19 1.17 5.56 4.40
C LEU A 19 -0.30 5.58 3.94
N ALA A 20 -0.79 6.73 3.48
CA ALA A 20 -2.12 6.87 2.90
C ALA A 20 -2.28 6.07 1.60
N ALA A 21 -1.25 6.02 0.75
CA ALA A 21 -1.27 5.20 -0.47
C ALA A 21 -1.35 3.70 -0.14
N ILE A 22 -0.59 3.24 0.86
CA ILE A 22 -0.67 1.84 1.32
C ILE A 22 -2.06 1.53 1.91
N GLU A 23 -2.64 2.47 2.68
CA GLU A 23 -4.00 2.32 3.22
C GLU A 23 -5.07 2.27 2.12
N ALA A 24 -4.99 3.13 1.12
CA ALA A 24 -5.90 3.11 -0.02
C ALA A 24 -5.80 1.79 -0.81
N MET A 25 -4.59 1.25 -0.96
CA MET A 25 -4.37 -0.06 -1.56
C MET A 25 -4.99 -1.18 -0.73
N GLU A 26 -4.82 -1.17 0.58
CA GLU A 26 -5.45 -2.16 1.47
C GLU A 26 -6.98 -2.12 1.43
N ALA A 27 -7.58 -0.94 1.30
CA ALA A 27 -9.02 -0.77 1.14
C ALA A 27 -9.48 -1.35 -0.21
N THR A 28 -8.72 -1.09 -1.28
CA THR A 28 -8.98 -1.65 -2.62
C THR A 28 -8.95 -3.17 -2.62
N VAL A 29 -7.92 -3.77 -2.01
CA VAL A 29 -7.80 -5.22 -1.89
C VAL A 29 -8.93 -5.81 -1.03
N ALA A 30 -9.36 -5.13 0.04
CA ALA A 30 -10.48 -5.59 0.86
C ALA A 30 -11.82 -5.60 0.08
N VAL A 31 -12.07 -4.60 -0.76
CA VAL A 31 -13.24 -4.59 -1.64
C VAL A 31 -13.15 -5.73 -2.67
N ALA A 32 -11.98 -5.94 -3.27
CA ALA A 32 -11.77 -7.06 -4.19
C ALA A 32 -12.01 -8.41 -3.51
N ASP A 33 -11.53 -8.61 -2.28
CA ASP A 33 -11.70 -9.84 -1.52
C ASP A 33 -13.18 -10.15 -1.21
N ALA A 34 -13.95 -9.12 -0.81
CA ALA A 34 -15.39 -9.23 -0.61
C ALA A 34 -16.12 -9.64 -1.90
N LEU A 35 -15.78 -9.01 -3.03
CA LEU A 35 -16.34 -9.35 -4.34
C LEU A 35 -15.97 -10.77 -4.78
N ALA A 36 -14.75 -11.22 -4.48
CA ALA A 36 -14.25 -12.53 -4.87
C ALA A 36 -14.98 -13.62 -4.09
N THR A 37 -15.20 -13.38 -2.80
CA THR A 37 -15.99 -14.25 -1.91
C THR A 37 -17.43 -14.42 -2.41
N GLU A 38 -18.02 -13.36 -2.97
CA GLU A 38 -19.34 -13.40 -3.62
C GLU A 38 -19.33 -13.99 -5.04
N ARG A 39 -18.18 -14.52 -5.50
CA ARG A 39 -17.97 -15.07 -6.86
C ARG A 39 -18.29 -14.06 -7.97
N ARG A 40 -18.16 -12.76 -7.67
CA ARG A 40 -18.31 -11.71 -8.68
C ARG A 40 -17.04 -11.62 -9.49
N ARG A 41 -17.19 -11.28 -10.78
CA ARG A 41 -16.06 -10.97 -11.64
C ARG A 41 -15.44 -9.66 -11.17
N ILE A 42 -14.12 -9.66 -10.97
CA ILE A 42 -13.34 -8.49 -10.58
C ILE A 42 -12.35 -8.20 -11.69
N ASP A 43 -12.21 -6.92 -12.00
CA ASP A 43 -11.09 -6.43 -12.79
C ASP A 43 -10.02 -5.89 -11.85
N LEU A 44 -8.81 -6.40 -11.96
CA LEU A 44 -7.63 -5.99 -11.18
C LEU A 44 -6.59 -5.28 -12.04
N ALA A 45 -6.97 -4.85 -13.25
CA ALA A 45 -6.10 -4.05 -14.11
C ALA A 45 -5.58 -2.80 -13.38
N GLY A 46 -4.29 -2.51 -13.56
CA GLY A 46 -3.63 -1.35 -12.94
C GLY A 46 -3.15 -1.57 -11.50
N LEU A 47 -3.44 -2.71 -10.87
CA LEU A 47 -2.95 -3.02 -9.52
C LEU A 47 -1.42 -3.10 -9.49
N GLU A 48 -0.81 -3.69 -10.52
CA GLU A 48 0.65 -3.79 -10.66
C GLU A 48 1.31 -2.40 -10.74
N ASP A 49 0.74 -1.48 -11.51
CA ASP A 49 1.25 -0.11 -11.63
C ASP A 49 1.18 0.64 -10.30
N GLU A 50 0.07 0.49 -9.56
CA GLU A 50 -0.10 1.13 -8.25
C GLU A 50 0.86 0.55 -7.20
N VAL A 51 1.05 -0.78 -7.19
CA VAL A 51 2.06 -1.44 -6.34
C VAL A 51 3.46 -0.95 -6.73
N GLY A 52 3.75 -0.80 -8.02
CA GLY A 52 5.00 -0.23 -8.51
C GLY A 52 5.26 1.18 -7.99
N ARG A 53 4.25 2.05 -7.99
CA ARG A 53 4.33 3.41 -7.41
C ARG A 53 4.63 3.38 -5.91
N ILE A 54 3.96 2.50 -5.16
CA ILE A 54 4.21 2.31 -3.72
C ILE A 54 5.65 1.83 -3.50
N CYS A 55 6.14 0.86 -4.27
CA CYS A 55 7.51 0.35 -4.19
C CYS A 55 8.55 1.45 -4.43
N VAL A 56 8.37 2.28 -5.47
CA VAL A 56 9.25 3.42 -5.74
C VAL A 56 9.23 4.42 -4.58
N ALA A 57 8.04 4.75 -4.05
CA ALA A 57 7.92 5.67 -2.92
C ALA A 57 8.57 5.11 -1.63
N CYS A 58 8.53 3.79 -1.41
CA CYS A 58 9.24 3.13 -0.31
C CYS A 58 10.76 3.27 -0.42
N LEU A 59 11.34 3.21 -1.64
CA LEU A 59 12.78 3.40 -1.85
C LEU A 59 13.24 4.83 -1.53
N ALA A 60 12.35 5.81 -1.64
CA ALA A 60 12.61 7.20 -1.31
C ALA A 60 12.23 7.57 0.14
N ALA A 61 11.69 6.64 0.93
CA ALA A 61 11.16 6.94 2.26
C ALA A 61 12.29 7.22 3.29
N PRO A 62 12.09 8.18 4.21
CA PRO A 62 13.03 8.43 5.30
C PRO A 62 13.22 7.20 6.20
N ARG A 63 14.45 6.97 6.68
CA ARG A 63 14.79 5.81 7.54
C ARG A 63 13.93 5.71 8.80
N SER A 64 13.53 6.85 9.36
CA SER A 64 12.65 6.94 10.54
C SER A 64 11.26 6.31 10.30
N THR A 65 10.81 6.26 9.05
CA THR A 65 9.47 5.79 8.67
C THR A 65 9.44 4.32 8.28
N VAL A 66 10.61 3.70 8.08
CA VAL A 66 10.77 2.30 7.67
C VAL A 66 10.01 1.32 8.57
N PRO A 67 10.02 1.43 9.92
CA PRO A 67 9.27 0.50 10.76
C PRO A 67 7.76 0.55 10.50
N ALA A 68 7.20 1.75 10.37
CA ALA A 68 5.77 1.94 10.11
C ALA A 68 5.39 1.43 8.70
N VAL A 69 6.16 1.82 7.68
CA VAL A 69 5.94 1.38 6.29
C VAL A 69 6.03 -0.15 6.19
N ARG A 70 7.03 -0.77 6.83
CA ARG A 70 7.19 -2.23 6.85
C ARG A 70 5.96 -2.93 7.44
N ALA A 71 5.48 -2.48 8.59
CA ALA A 71 4.30 -3.08 9.23
C ALA A 71 3.06 -3.00 8.34
N ARG A 72 2.87 -1.89 7.62
CA ARG A 72 1.76 -1.71 6.67
C ARG A 72 1.92 -2.61 5.44
N LEU A 73 3.12 -2.69 4.86
CA LEU A 73 3.39 -3.58 3.72
C LEU A 73 3.19 -5.06 4.07
N GLU A 74 3.58 -5.50 5.27
CA GLU A 74 3.31 -6.86 5.74
C GLU A 74 1.80 -7.12 5.89
N GLY A 75 1.03 -6.13 6.33
CA GLY A 75 -0.42 -6.17 6.37
C GLY A 75 -1.04 -6.32 4.98
N LEU A 76 -0.59 -5.48 4.03
CA LEU A 76 -1.04 -5.52 2.64
C LEU A 76 -0.69 -6.87 1.98
N LEU A 77 0.51 -7.41 2.21
CA LEU A 77 0.92 -8.69 1.64
C LEU A 77 0.00 -9.83 2.10
N ARG A 78 -0.34 -9.89 3.39
CA ARG A 78 -1.30 -10.88 3.90
C ARG A 78 -2.67 -10.78 3.25
N ARG A 79 -3.15 -9.56 2.96
CA ARG A 79 -4.44 -9.36 2.26
C ARG A 79 -4.37 -9.79 0.80
N LEU A 80 -3.26 -9.51 0.12
CA LEU A 80 -3.05 -9.97 -1.25
C LEU A 80 -3.00 -11.50 -1.33
N ASP A 81 -2.36 -12.16 -0.37
CA ASP A 81 -2.34 -13.62 -0.28
C ASP A 81 -3.75 -14.21 -0.05
N GLN A 82 -4.57 -13.56 0.79
CA GLN A 82 -5.97 -13.93 1.00
C GLN A 82 -6.78 -13.79 -0.29
N LEU A 83 -6.72 -12.64 -0.96
CA LEU A 83 -7.38 -12.41 -2.24
C LEU A 83 -6.94 -13.43 -3.29
N ARG A 84 -5.64 -13.73 -3.36
CA ARG A 84 -5.11 -14.76 -4.27
C ARG A 84 -5.73 -16.12 -4.00
N GLY A 85 -5.91 -16.48 -2.72
CA GLY A 85 -6.62 -17.69 -2.31
C GLY A 85 -8.09 -17.69 -2.73
N ALA A 86 -8.79 -16.57 -2.57
CA ALA A 86 -10.20 -16.43 -2.95
C ALA A 86 -10.42 -16.51 -4.48
N LEU A 87 -9.43 -16.10 -5.27
CA LEU A 87 -9.45 -16.15 -6.74
C LEU A 87 -9.03 -17.50 -7.31
N ALA A 88 -8.38 -18.37 -6.53
CA ALA A 88 -7.97 -19.68 -7.00
C ALA A 88 -9.20 -20.54 -7.34
N PRO A 89 -9.19 -21.28 -8.47
CA PRO A 89 -10.28 -22.20 -8.78
C PRO A 89 -10.41 -23.27 -7.68
N PRO A 90 -11.64 -23.70 -7.34
CA PRO A 90 -11.87 -24.76 -6.36
C PRO A 90 -11.34 -26.12 -6.80
#